data_AF-A0A356Z696-F1
#
_entry.id   AF-A0A356Z696-F1
#
_cell.length_a   1.000
_cell.length_b   1.000
_cell.length_c   1.000
_cell.angle_alpha   90.00
_cell.angle_beta   90.00
_cell.angle_gamma   90.00
#
_symmetry.space_group_name_H-M   'P 1'
#
loop_
_entity.id
_entity.type
_entity.pdbx_description
1 polymer ?
#
loop_
_entity_poly.entity_id
_entity_poly.type
_entity_poly.pdbx_seq_one_letter_code
_entity_poly.pdbx_strand_id
1 'polypeptide(L)'
;MFGEITANEIELLNAFHLLGMTGQKELKDYLRYLLCKQYRREVMVSIFQNQLIHNLFHSIMHMIEKDDYDIAQLTRRLKQIQELYFGIYEQVHNKYSEQIEYLDSIEIVKDFGKNSFENINRALLTGNTILIRIEIIDFYEGFKKLSTNKDARKIVAV
;
A
#
# COMPACT_ATOMS: atom_id res chain seq x y z
N MET A 1 25.33 -1.52 -10.59
CA MET A 1 26.50 -0.70 -10.18
C MET A 1 26.81 -1.12 -8.75
N PHE A 2 27.68 -2.12 -8.55
CA PHE A 2 28.10 -2.48 -7.20
C PHE A 2 29.00 -1.34 -6.71
N GLY A 3 28.47 -0.51 -5.80
CA GLY A 3 29.28 0.46 -5.08
C GLY A 3 30.34 -0.25 -4.23
N GLU A 4 31.35 0.50 -3.79
CA GLU A 4 32.38 -0.03 -2.89
C GLU A 4 31.74 -0.71 -1.68
N ILE A 5 32.10 -1.98 -1.46
CA ILE A 5 31.64 -2.75 -0.31
C ILE A 5 32.18 -2.09 0.95
N THR A 6 31.29 -1.75 1.86
CA THR A 6 31.59 -1.13 3.14
C THR A 6 32.16 -2.15 4.14
N ALA A 7 32.89 -1.66 5.14
CA ALA A 7 33.41 -2.53 6.21
C ALA A 7 32.31 -3.33 6.93
N ASN A 8 31.12 -2.75 7.09
CA ASN A 8 29.97 -3.41 7.72
C ASN A 8 29.45 -4.59 6.89
N GLU A 9 29.45 -4.47 5.56
CA GLU A 9 29.04 -5.55 4.66
C GLU A 9 30.06 -6.69 4.67
N ILE A 10 31.36 -6.37 4.74
CA ILE A 10 32.42 -7.37 4.90
C ILE A 10 32.28 -8.11 6.23
N GLU A 11 32.03 -7.40 7.32
CA GLU A 11 31.80 -7.99 8.65
C GLU A 11 30.60 -8.96 8.63
N LEU A 12 29.49 -8.54 8.04
CA LEU A 12 28.29 -9.37 7.92
C LEU A 12 28.54 -10.66 7.10
N LEU A 13 29.26 -10.54 5.98
CA LEU A 13 29.61 -11.68 5.13
C LEU A 13 30.53 -12.67 5.85
N ASN A 14 31.54 -12.15 6.56
CA ASN A 14 32.45 -12.97 7.35
C ASN A 14 31.70 -13.71 8.47
N ALA A 15 30.84 -13.01 9.21
CA ALA A 15 30.01 -13.60 10.26
C ALA A 15 29.08 -14.69 9.69
N PHE A 16 28.45 -14.43 8.54
CA PHE A 16 27.59 -15.41 7.86
C PHE A 16 28.36 -16.66 7.45
N HIS A 17 29.60 -16.53 6.96
CA HIS A 17 30.41 -17.67 6.53
C HIS A 17 30.88 -18.55 7.70
N LEU A 18 31.01 -17.99 8.90
CA LEU A 18 31.31 -18.75 10.12
C LEU A 18 30.10 -19.56 10.64
N LEU A 19 28.87 -19.21 10.24
CA LEU A 19 27.68 -19.97 10.61
C LEU A 19 27.65 -21.30 9.85
N GLY A 20 27.27 -22.37 10.54
CA GLY A 20 26.88 -23.63 9.89
C GLY A 20 25.59 -23.49 9.08
N MET A 21 25.28 -24.48 8.24
CA MET A 21 24.13 -24.46 7.31
C MET A 21 22.80 -24.10 7.98
N THR A 22 22.54 -24.60 9.18
CA THR A 22 21.32 -24.28 9.95
C THR A 22 21.27 -22.80 10.35
N GLY A 23 22.35 -22.25 10.91
CA GLY A 23 22.41 -20.84 11.31
C GLY A 23 22.32 -19.90 10.11
N GLN A 24 22.90 -20.28 8.97
CA GLN A 24 22.76 -19.53 7.72
C GLN A 24 21.31 -19.49 7.23
N LYS A 25 20.60 -20.63 7.32
CA LYS A 25 19.18 -20.70 6.97
C LYS A 25 18.34 -19.84 7.90
N GLU A 26 18.52 -19.98 9.22
CA GLU A 26 17.79 -19.19 10.22
C GLU A 26 18.01 -17.68 10.05
N LEU A 27 19.25 -17.25 9.77
CA LEU A 27 19.52 -15.84 9.50
C LEU A 27 18.78 -15.36 8.25
N LYS A 28 18.77 -16.14 7.17
CA LYS A 28 18.03 -15.80 5.94
C LYS A 28 16.53 -15.70 6.19
N ASP A 29 15.96 -16.64 6.94
CA ASP A 29 14.54 -16.63 7.30
C ASP A 29 14.21 -15.40 8.16
N TYR A 30 15.08 -15.03 9.10
CA TYR A 30 14.93 -13.84 9.92
C TYR A 30 15.04 -12.54 9.10
N LEU A 31 16.02 -12.44 8.19
CA LEU A 31 16.15 -11.29 7.29
C LEU A 31 14.91 -11.14 6.40
N ARG A 32 14.39 -12.25 5.87
CA ARG A 32 13.14 -12.25 5.10
C ARG A 32 11.97 -11.75 5.94
N TYR A 33 11.83 -12.22 7.18
CA TYR A 33 10.82 -11.73 8.11
C TYR A 33 10.93 -10.21 8.34
N LEU A 34 12.15 -9.69 8.60
CA LEU A 34 12.37 -8.26 8.80
C LEU A 34 12.04 -7.44 7.55
N LEU A 35 12.41 -7.93 6.36
CA LEU A 35 12.10 -7.28 5.10
C LEU A 35 10.58 -7.24 4.85
N CYS A 36 9.85 -8.33 5.09
CA CYS A 36 8.38 -8.34 5.01
C CYS A 36 7.76 -7.31 5.96
N LYS A 37 8.26 -7.27 7.20
CA LYS A 37 7.81 -6.33 8.23
C LYS A 37 8.04 -4.87 7.83
N GLN A 38 9.21 -4.58 7.27
CA GLN A 38 9.55 -3.25 6.77
C GLN A 38 8.71 -2.88 5.55
N TYR A 39 8.57 -3.78 4.60
CA TYR A 39 7.76 -3.58 3.39
C TYR A 39 6.32 -3.20 3.74
N ARG A 40 5.63 -3.99 4.58
CA ARG A 40 4.26 -3.66 5.03
C ARG A 40 4.16 -2.25 5.61
N ARG A 41 5.12 -1.86 6.45
CA ARG A 41 5.17 -0.52 7.04
C ARG A 41 5.37 0.55 5.97
N GLU A 42 6.28 0.33 5.04
CA GLU A 42 6.62 1.30 3.99
C GLU A 42 5.45 1.50 3.04
N VAL A 43 4.75 0.44 2.62
CA VAL A 43 3.53 0.53 1.80
C VAL A 43 2.44 1.30 2.54
N MET A 44 2.16 0.93 3.80
CA MET A 44 1.15 1.60 4.63
C MET A 44 1.41 3.10 4.75
N VAL A 45 2.65 3.49 5.04
CA VAL A 45 3.03 4.90 5.17
C VAL A 45 2.94 5.62 3.83
N SER A 46 3.51 5.03 2.77
CA SER A 46 3.61 5.66 1.45
C SER A 46 2.25 5.94 0.83
N ILE A 47 1.24 5.12 1.13
CA ILE A 47 -0.12 5.27 0.61
C ILE A 47 -0.99 6.07 1.59
N PHE A 48 -1.15 5.61 2.84
CA PHE A 48 -2.14 6.17 3.75
C PHE A 48 -1.69 7.46 4.44
N GLN A 49 -0.41 7.82 4.37
CA GLN A 49 0.09 9.13 4.81
C GLN A 49 0.41 10.05 3.63
N ASN A 50 0.02 9.68 2.40
CA ASN A 50 0.26 10.49 1.22
C ASN A 50 -0.69 11.70 1.17
N GLN A 51 -0.14 12.90 1.34
CA GLN A 51 -0.93 14.12 1.37
C GLN A 51 -1.71 14.38 0.08
N LEU A 52 -1.18 13.97 -1.09
CA LEU A 52 -1.87 14.16 -2.37
C LEU A 52 -3.11 13.27 -2.46
N ILE A 53 -3.00 12.00 -2.04
CA ILE A 53 -4.16 11.09 -1.98
C ILE A 53 -5.22 11.66 -1.02
N HIS A 54 -4.82 12.13 0.16
CA HIS A 54 -5.73 12.78 1.13
C HIS A 54 -6.45 14.00 0.51
N ASN A 55 -5.72 14.87 -0.18
CA ASN A 55 -6.29 16.05 -0.82
C ASN A 55 -7.29 15.68 -1.93
N LEU A 56 -7.00 14.64 -2.71
CA LEU A 56 -7.91 14.15 -3.75
C LEU A 56 -9.18 13.57 -3.14
N PHE A 57 -9.07 12.75 -2.09
CA PHE A 57 -10.23 12.25 -1.34
C PHE A 57 -11.07 13.38 -0.75
N HIS A 58 -10.42 14.36 -0.10
CA HIS A 58 -11.13 15.51 0.46
C HIS A 58 -11.91 16.25 -0.62
N SER A 59 -11.31 16.43 -1.80
CA SER A 59 -12.02 17.06 -2.91
C SER A 59 -13.18 16.23 -3.43
N ILE A 60 -13.06 14.90 -3.49
CA ILE A 60 -14.15 13.98 -3.85
C ILE A 60 -15.30 14.07 -2.86
N MET A 61 -15.02 14.09 -1.56
CA MET A 61 -16.02 14.25 -0.51
C MET A 61 -16.84 15.53 -0.71
N HIS A 62 -16.19 16.66 -0.98
CA HIS A 62 -16.90 17.93 -1.29
C HIS A 62 -17.75 17.89 -2.56
N MET A 63 -17.39 17.07 -3.55
CA MET A 63 -18.22 16.94 -4.77
C MET A 63 -19.48 16.13 -4.49
N ILE A 64 -19.34 14.99 -3.80
CA ILE A 64 -20.47 14.10 -3.56
C ILE A 64 -21.46 14.67 -2.55
N GLU A 65 -21.08 15.64 -1.71
CA GLU A 65 -21.98 16.37 -0.80
C GLU A 65 -23.03 17.21 -1.55
N LYS A 66 -22.74 17.61 -2.80
CA LYS A 66 -23.70 18.33 -3.63
C LYS A 66 -24.78 17.37 -4.12
N ASP A 67 -26.02 17.85 -4.24
CA ASP A 67 -27.14 17.02 -4.70
C ASP A 67 -27.07 16.70 -6.20
N ASP A 68 -26.40 17.54 -6.98
CA ASP A 68 -26.21 17.36 -8.42
C ASP A 68 -24.71 17.53 -8.76
N TYR A 69 -24.00 16.40 -8.87
CA TYR A 69 -22.57 16.38 -9.20
C TYR A 69 -22.32 15.70 -10.54
N ASP A 70 -21.39 16.25 -11.32
CA ASP A 70 -21.00 15.68 -12.60
C ASP A 70 -20.24 14.37 -12.39
N ILE A 71 -20.89 13.26 -12.74
CA ILE A 71 -20.32 11.90 -12.68
C ILE A 71 -19.03 11.83 -13.52
N ALA A 72 -18.96 12.49 -14.68
CA ALA A 72 -17.76 12.46 -15.52
C ALA A 72 -16.57 13.19 -14.87
N GLN A 73 -16.83 14.27 -14.13
CA GLN A 73 -15.80 14.95 -13.32
C GLN A 73 -15.35 14.06 -12.15
N LEU A 74 -16.29 13.40 -11.46
CA LEU A 74 -16.01 12.50 -10.36
C LEU A 74 -15.17 11.30 -10.81
N THR A 75 -15.54 10.64 -11.91
CA THR A 75 -14.80 9.50 -12.48
C THR A 75 -13.37 9.88 -12.83
N ARG A 76 -13.14 11.07 -13.41
CA ARG A 76 -11.79 11.55 -13.72
C ARG A 76 -10.92 11.67 -12.48
N ARG A 77 -11.48 12.17 -11.37
CA ARG A 77 -10.74 12.31 -10.09
C ARG A 77 -10.52 10.97 -9.40
N LEU A 78 -11.49 10.06 -9.45
CA LEU A 78 -11.31 8.69 -8.95
C LEU A 78 -10.17 7.98 -9.70
N LYS A 79 -10.09 8.16 -11.01
CA LYS A 79 -8.99 7.62 -11.82
C LYS A 79 -7.63 8.19 -11.41
N GLN A 80 -7.55 9.48 -11.11
CA GLN A 80 -6.32 10.10 -10.58
C GLN A 80 -5.88 9.47 -9.25
N ILE A 81 -6.84 9.22 -8.34
CA ILE A 81 -6.52 8.53 -7.07
C ILE A 81 -6.04 7.11 -7.37
N GLN A 82 -6.72 6.39 -8.27
CA GLN A 82 -6.37 5.02 -8.63
C GLN A 82 -4.95 4.91 -9.19
N GLU A 83 -4.61 5.75 -10.16
CA GLU A 83 -3.28 5.80 -10.78
C GLU A 83 -2.20 6.14 -9.74
N LEU A 84 -2.45 7.13 -8.89
CA LEU A 84 -1.51 7.52 -7.84
C LEU A 84 -1.33 6.42 -6.78
N TYR A 85 -2.43 5.81 -6.35
CA TYR A 85 -2.44 4.74 -5.34
C TYR A 85 -1.61 3.54 -5.80
N PHE A 86 -1.90 3.03 -7.01
CA PHE A 86 -1.21 1.86 -7.53
C PHE A 86 0.20 2.19 -8.01
N GLY A 87 0.47 3.40 -8.50
CA GLY A 87 1.82 3.84 -8.83
C GLY A 87 2.74 3.87 -7.59
N ILE A 88 2.24 4.39 -6.46
CA ILE A 88 2.99 4.35 -5.19
C ILE A 88 3.16 2.91 -4.70
N TYR A 89 2.09 2.11 -4.77
CA TYR A 89 2.16 0.70 -4.39
C TYR A 89 3.25 -0.03 -5.18
N GLU A 90 3.24 0.07 -6.51
CA GLU A 90 4.21 -0.59 -7.39
C GLU A 90 5.64 -0.11 -7.13
N GLN A 91 5.83 1.19 -6.90
CA GLN A 91 7.13 1.74 -6.56
C GLN A 91 7.73 1.08 -5.31
N VAL A 92 6.92 0.93 -4.25
CA VAL A 92 7.38 0.27 -3.03
C VAL A 92 7.51 -1.23 -3.26
N HIS A 93 6.56 -1.87 -3.92
CA HIS A 93 6.57 -3.31 -4.19
C HIS A 93 7.82 -3.76 -4.96
N ASN A 94 8.19 -3.04 -6.02
CA ASN A 94 9.33 -3.36 -6.87
C ASN A 94 10.67 -3.30 -6.13
N LYS A 95 10.77 -2.51 -5.06
CA LYS A 95 11.97 -2.45 -4.20
C LYS A 95 12.20 -3.74 -3.40
N TYR A 96 11.14 -4.51 -3.12
CA TYR A 96 11.19 -5.70 -2.26
C TYR A 96 10.94 -7.01 -2.99
N SER A 97 10.22 -6.99 -4.11
CA SER A 97 9.77 -8.18 -4.85
C SER A 97 10.92 -9.04 -5.38
N GLU A 98 12.09 -8.45 -5.63
CA GLU A 98 13.30 -9.21 -6.04
C GLU A 98 13.89 -10.06 -4.92
N GLN A 99 13.66 -9.69 -3.65
CA GLN A 99 14.30 -10.31 -2.49
C GLN A 99 13.32 -11.16 -1.65
N ILE A 100 12.02 -10.93 -1.80
CA ILE A 100 10.97 -11.63 -1.05
C ILE A 100 10.10 -12.44 -2.02
N GLU A 101 10.27 -13.76 -1.97
CA GLU A 101 9.43 -14.68 -2.71
C GLU A 101 7.98 -14.64 -2.19
N TYR A 102 6.99 -14.68 -3.10
CA TYR A 102 5.56 -14.64 -2.79
C TYR A 102 5.07 -13.40 -2.02
N LEU A 103 5.74 -12.25 -2.20
CA LEU A 103 5.39 -10.99 -1.54
C LEU A 103 3.91 -10.60 -1.71
N ASP A 104 3.35 -10.81 -2.90
CA ASP A 104 1.96 -10.47 -3.24
C ASP A 104 0.90 -11.24 -2.42
N SER A 105 1.23 -12.39 -1.83
CA SER A 105 0.25 -13.27 -1.17
C SER A 105 -0.28 -12.77 0.17
N ILE A 106 0.21 -11.62 0.67
CA ILE A 106 -0.11 -11.10 2.01
C ILE A 106 -0.59 -9.64 1.96
N GLU A 107 -0.89 -9.11 0.77
CA GLU A 107 -0.98 -7.67 0.54
C GLU A 107 -2.38 -7.06 0.70
N ILE A 108 -2.74 -6.87 1.97
CA ILE A 108 -3.98 -6.21 2.41
C ILE A 108 -4.17 -4.82 1.76
N VAL A 109 -3.09 -4.07 1.55
CA VAL A 109 -3.18 -2.71 1.00
C VAL A 109 -3.57 -2.73 -0.49
N LYS A 110 -3.02 -3.67 -1.26
CA LYS A 110 -3.39 -3.86 -2.67
C LYS A 110 -4.85 -4.29 -2.78
N ASP A 111 -5.25 -5.28 -1.97
CA ASP A 111 -6.61 -5.82 -1.98
C ASP A 111 -7.65 -4.78 -1.55
N PHE A 112 -7.35 -4.00 -0.50
CA PHE A 112 -8.21 -2.89 -0.08
C PHE A 112 -8.45 -1.91 -1.22
N GLY A 113 -7.39 -1.41 -1.86
CA GLY A 113 -7.50 -0.48 -2.98
C GLY A 113 -8.28 -1.09 -4.14
N LYS A 114 -7.93 -2.32 -4.55
CA LYS A 114 -8.58 -3.03 -5.66
C LYS A 114 -10.08 -3.18 -5.42
N ASN A 115 -10.48 -3.69 -4.26
CA ASN A 115 -11.88 -3.91 -3.91
C ASN A 115 -12.66 -2.59 -3.89
N SER A 116 -12.11 -1.54 -3.28
CA SER A 116 -12.78 -0.23 -3.23
C SER A 116 -12.95 0.41 -4.61
N PHE A 117 -11.93 0.38 -5.47
CA PHE A 117 -12.07 0.90 -6.83
C PHE A 117 -13.03 0.06 -7.68
N GLU A 118 -13.01 -1.27 -7.55
CA GLU A 118 -13.96 -2.15 -8.24
C GLU A 118 -15.41 -1.85 -7.83
N ASN A 119 -15.69 -1.70 -6.54
CA ASN A 119 -17.04 -1.40 -6.07
C ASN A 119 -17.52 -0.04 -6.58
N ILE A 120 -16.67 0.99 -6.50
CA ILE A 120 -17.01 2.32 -7.03
C ILE A 120 -17.23 2.27 -8.54
N ASN A 121 -16.39 1.54 -9.29
CA ASN A 121 -16.56 1.39 -10.73
C ASN A 121 -17.88 0.70 -11.07
N ARG A 122 -18.27 -0.34 -10.32
CA ARG A 122 -19.59 -0.98 -10.47
C ARG A 122 -20.71 0.01 -10.17
N ALA A 123 -20.61 0.81 -9.11
CA ALA A 123 -21.59 1.84 -8.79
C ALA A 123 -21.71 2.90 -9.89
N LEU A 124 -20.59 3.37 -10.44
CA LEU A 124 -20.54 4.32 -11.55
C LEU A 124 -21.30 3.81 -12.79
N LEU A 125 -21.19 2.52 -13.11
CA LEU A 125 -21.91 1.90 -14.23
C LEU A 125 -23.44 1.91 -14.06
N THR A 126 -23.93 1.96 -12.82
CA THR A 126 -25.38 2.02 -12.56
C THR A 126 -25.98 3.42 -12.76
N GLY A 127 -25.15 4.47 -12.73
CA GLY A 127 -25.60 5.86 -12.69
C GLY A 127 -26.36 6.27 -11.42
N ASN A 128 -26.51 5.36 -10.45
CA ASN A 128 -27.20 5.65 -9.19
C ASN A 128 -26.31 6.49 -8.27
N THR A 129 -26.61 7.78 -8.18
CA THR A 129 -25.83 8.76 -7.40
C THR A 129 -25.81 8.47 -5.90
N ILE A 130 -26.84 7.81 -5.37
CA ILE A 130 -26.89 7.38 -3.97
C ILE A 130 -25.89 6.25 -3.74
N LEU A 131 -25.90 5.24 -4.60
CA LEU A 131 -24.96 4.11 -4.50
C LEU A 131 -23.51 4.57 -4.66
N ILE A 132 -23.25 5.45 -5.63
CA ILE A 132 -21.92 6.04 -5.83
C ILE A 132 -21.45 6.78 -4.57
N ARG A 133 -22.34 7.57 -3.94
CA ARG A 133 -22.03 8.30 -2.70
C ARG A 133 -21.69 7.33 -1.56
N ILE A 134 -22.45 6.25 -1.39
CA ILE A 134 -22.20 5.22 -0.37
C ILE A 134 -20.82 4.60 -0.56
N GLU A 135 -20.50 4.10 -1.75
CA GLU A 135 -19.22 3.43 -2.01
C GLU A 135 -18.01 4.35 -1.81
N ILE A 136 -18.15 5.64 -2.15
CA ILE A 136 -17.08 6.62 -1.92
C ILE A 136 -16.90 6.92 -0.44
N ILE A 137 -17.99 7.06 0.31
CA ILE A 137 -17.93 7.25 1.77
C ILE A 137 -17.26 6.03 2.41
N ASP A 138 -17.68 4.82 2.05
CA ASP A 138 -17.12 3.57 2.58
C ASP A 138 -15.62 3.45 2.28
N PHE A 139 -15.20 3.79 1.05
CA PHE A 139 -13.80 3.81 0.69
C PHE A 139 -13.01 4.83 1.52
N TYR A 140 -13.52 6.07 1.64
CA TYR A 140 -12.85 7.12 2.39
C TYR A 140 -12.76 6.80 3.89
N GLU A 141 -13.80 6.22 4.49
CA GLU A 141 -13.77 5.77 5.88
C GLU A 141 -12.76 4.65 6.10
N GLY A 142 -12.72 3.65 5.21
CA GLY A 142 -11.71 2.60 5.23
C GLY A 142 -10.30 3.16 5.13
N PHE A 143 -10.08 4.10 4.20
CA PHE A 143 -8.81 4.79 4.01
C PHE A 143 -8.40 5.57 5.27
N LYS A 144 -9.34 6.29 5.88
CA LYS A 144 -9.11 7.03 7.12
C LYS A 144 -8.76 6.11 8.28
N LYS A 145 -9.46 4.98 8.44
CA LYS A 145 -9.14 3.96 9.46
C LYS A 145 -7.71 3.45 9.30
N LEU A 146 -7.29 3.15 8.07
CA LEU A 146 -5.92 2.70 7.78
C LEU A 146 -4.86 3.81 7.97
N SER A 147 -5.20 5.08 7.68
CA SER A 147 -4.31 6.23 7.88
C SER A 147 -4.08 6.62 9.35
N THR A 148 -5.12 6.49 10.17
CA THR A 148 -5.11 6.87 11.60
C THR A 148 -4.61 5.75 12.49
N ASN A 149 -4.59 4.51 12.00
CA ASN A 149 -4.23 3.36 12.78
C ASN A 149 -2.78 3.45 13.27
N LYS A 150 -2.61 3.83 14.55
CA LYS A 150 -1.40 3.50 15.34
C LYS A 150 -1.14 1.98 15.34
N ASP A 151 -2.16 1.17 15.05
CA ASP A 151 -2.15 -0.29 14.88
C ASP A 151 -1.63 -0.78 13.52
N ALA A 152 -1.26 0.10 12.58
CA ALA A 152 -0.35 -0.31 11.50
C ALA A 152 0.96 -0.91 12.08
N ARG A 153 1.31 -0.58 13.33
CA ARG A 153 2.38 -1.23 14.10
C ARG A 153 2.04 -2.63 14.62
N LYS A 154 0.75 -2.98 14.81
CA LYS A 154 0.31 -4.33 15.24
C LYS A 154 0.20 -5.32 14.08
N ILE A 155 -0.17 -4.88 12.88
CA ILE A 155 -0.11 -5.70 11.64
C ILE A 155 1.37 -6.07 11.27
N VAL A 156 2.30 -5.29 11.82
CA VAL A 156 3.76 -5.41 11.69
C VAL A 156 4.37 -6.29 12.81
N ALA A 157 3.56 -6.76 13.77
CA ALA A 157 4.02 -7.56 14.92
C ALA A 157 3.64 -9.06 14.86
N VAL A 158 3.03 -9.52 13.77
CA VAL A 158 2.75 -10.95 13.50
C VAL A 158 3.54 -11.39 12.28
#